data_AF-A0A6G2VWW3-F1
#
_entry.id   AF-A0A6G2VWW3-F1
#
_cell.length_a   1.000
_cell.length_b   1.000
_cell.length_c   1.000
_cell.angle_alpha   90.00
_cell.angle_beta   90.00
_cell.angle_gamma   90.00
#
_symmetry.space_group_name_H-M   'P 1'
#
loop_
_entity.id
_entity.type
_entity.pdbx_description
1 polymer ?
#
loop_
_entity_poly.entity_id
_entity_poly.type
_entity_poly.pdbx_seq_one_letter_code
_entity_poly.pdbx_strand_id
1 'polypeptide(L)'
;MQQSAASLARQPARAGREGDVLAVVSQSGATVSFFDAVCDRLLGTTEALPEPHELCFDPTQRLLWCTSAYRSGYYHVNGGRRTEVTAIDPDTRRVVEVLDLAPEHGPHGLALDPARRRLYVSVEGSADRPGGVVVIDTVTREPVGRIDTGAPGPHWFAIDPAGRTGYATNKEALFVSVVDLERGVLTGKVDVPGSEGLAVSADGGRVFVAAPYAGAFAESAKSPGSAKSPESPESAKTVESADSAGGRPAAGVRVIDARTASVVDTLPAEHVVMPVHATSAGKLLVGEMRMTPDPVYRLGRQAPGRLTVFSTGSLRRLGELDTGQGPLTITSSPDGRLGYVACVVSSTVEVVDLETLTRLARIGIPRSGEPGAHGLAYIPRPA
;
A
#
# COMPACT_ATOMS: atom_id res chain seq x y z
N MET A 1 -1.13 -6.94 56.37
CA MET A 1 -0.38 -6.94 55.10
C MET A 1 -1.21 -6.21 54.06
N GLN A 2 -0.94 -4.92 53.84
CA GLN A 2 -1.46 -4.17 52.70
C GLN A 2 -0.41 -4.29 51.58
N GLN A 3 -0.71 -5.00 50.50
CA GLN A 3 0.01 -4.81 49.25
C GLN A 3 -0.75 -3.75 48.45
N SER A 4 -0.13 -2.56 48.37
CA SER A 4 -0.49 -1.49 47.46
C SER A 4 -0.25 -1.97 46.03
N ALA A 5 -1.32 -2.20 45.27
CA ALA A 5 -1.24 -2.30 43.82
C ALA A 5 -1.07 -0.88 43.29
N ALA A 6 0.17 -0.46 43.09
CA ALA A 6 0.45 0.73 42.30
C ALA A 6 -0.10 0.50 40.89
N SER A 7 -1.17 1.23 40.54
CA SER A 7 -1.60 1.40 39.15
C SER A 7 -0.42 2.01 38.40
N LEU A 8 0.29 1.19 37.62
CA LEU A 8 1.30 1.68 36.69
C LEU A 8 0.56 2.55 35.67
N ALA A 9 0.71 3.87 35.80
CA ALA A 9 0.16 4.81 34.83
C ALA A 9 0.64 4.41 33.43
N ARG A 10 -0.32 4.24 32.51
CA ARG A 10 -0.03 3.83 31.14
C ARG A 10 0.85 4.89 30.47
N GLN A 11 1.94 4.44 29.84
CA GLN A 11 2.82 5.35 29.10
C GLN A 11 2.05 6.01 27.93
N PRO A 12 2.32 7.28 27.61
CA PRO A 12 1.77 7.94 26.44
C PRO A 12 2.04 7.13 25.16
N ALA A 13 1.11 7.14 24.20
CA ALA A 13 1.22 6.35 22.96
C ALA A 13 2.49 6.67 22.14
N ARG A 14 3.06 7.87 22.32
CA ARG A 14 4.29 8.34 21.64
C ARG A 14 5.57 8.25 22.48
N ALA A 15 5.51 7.69 23.68
CA ALA A 15 6.68 7.60 24.55
C ALA A 15 7.82 6.79 23.89
N GLY A 16 9.07 7.27 24.01
CA GLY A 16 10.26 6.57 23.53
C GLY A 16 10.53 6.71 22.03
N ARG A 17 9.87 7.66 21.36
CA ARG A 17 9.99 7.90 19.91
C ARG A 17 10.85 9.12 19.57
N GLU A 18 11.59 9.66 20.53
CA GLU A 18 12.46 10.80 20.31
C GLU A 18 13.51 10.48 19.24
N GLY A 19 13.46 11.21 18.12
CA GLY A 19 14.32 11.02 16.96
C GLY A 19 13.73 10.15 15.85
N ASP A 20 12.59 9.49 16.07
CA ASP A 20 11.88 8.76 15.03
C ASP A 20 11.17 9.72 14.08
N VAL A 21 11.02 9.30 12.82
CA VAL A 21 10.50 10.13 11.73
C VAL A 21 9.41 9.38 10.95
N LEU A 22 8.36 10.10 10.57
CA LEU A 22 7.40 9.66 9.56
C LEU A 22 7.72 10.33 8.24
N ALA A 23 8.00 9.55 7.19
CA ALA A 23 8.09 10.04 5.82
C ALA A 23 6.76 9.86 5.09
N VAL A 24 6.36 10.89 4.33
CA VAL A 24 5.08 10.94 3.62
C VAL A 24 5.29 11.47 2.21
N VAL A 25 4.80 10.72 1.23
CA VAL A 25 4.74 11.16 -0.16
C VAL A 25 3.59 12.15 -0.34
N SER A 26 3.87 13.26 -1.05
CA SER A 26 2.87 14.07 -1.73
C SER A 26 2.96 13.81 -3.23
N GLN A 27 1.94 13.15 -3.77
CA GLN A 27 1.98 12.64 -5.12
C GLN A 27 1.94 13.76 -6.18
N SER A 28 0.89 14.61 -6.18
CA SER A 28 0.88 15.81 -7.06
C SER A 28 1.88 16.88 -6.61
N GLY A 29 2.30 16.87 -5.34
CA GLY A 29 3.34 17.77 -4.84
C GLY A 29 4.75 17.39 -5.28
N ALA A 30 4.95 16.20 -5.85
CA ALA A 30 6.26 15.65 -6.24
C ALA A 30 7.32 15.73 -5.11
N THR A 31 6.92 15.41 -3.87
CA THR A 31 7.81 15.53 -2.71
C THR A 31 7.65 14.38 -1.73
N VAL A 32 8.70 14.16 -0.94
CA VAL A 32 8.66 13.36 0.30
C VAL A 32 8.89 14.30 1.49
N SER A 33 7.92 14.40 2.38
CA SER A 33 7.98 15.23 3.59
C SER A 33 8.24 14.39 4.83
N PHE A 34 9.07 14.90 5.73
CA PHE A 34 9.54 14.19 6.93
C PHE A 34 9.03 14.88 8.19
N PHE A 35 8.36 14.14 9.06
CA PHE A 35 7.73 14.66 10.27
C PHE A 35 8.30 13.98 11.51
N ASP A 36 8.50 14.76 12.57
CA ASP A 36 8.88 14.27 13.89
C ASP A 36 7.80 13.35 14.46
N ALA A 37 8.13 12.10 14.78
CA ALA A 37 7.13 11.12 15.23
C ALA A 37 6.59 11.39 16.65
N VAL A 38 7.16 12.33 17.42
CA VAL A 38 6.65 12.73 18.74
C VAL A 38 5.64 13.85 18.63
N CYS A 39 5.92 14.88 17.83
CA CYS A 39 5.12 16.12 17.81
C CYS A 39 4.55 16.50 16.44
N ASP A 40 4.74 15.65 15.42
CA ASP A 40 4.24 15.84 14.05
C ASP A 40 4.78 17.11 13.35
N ARG A 41 5.85 17.69 13.88
CA ARG A 41 6.50 18.87 13.29
C ARG A 41 7.22 18.47 12.00
N LEU A 42 6.98 19.21 10.92
CA LEU A 42 7.75 19.08 9.68
C LEU A 42 9.24 19.34 9.95
N LEU A 43 10.08 18.38 9.61
CA LEU A 43 11.53 18.44 9.74
C LEU A 43 12.20 18.87 8.43
N GLY A 44 11.57 18.57 7.30
CA GLY A 44 12.05 18.95 5.97
C GLY A 44 11.34 18.19 4.87
N THR A 45 11.68 18.52 3.64
CA THR A 45 11.08 17.96 2.44
C THR A 45 12.17 17.70 1.41
N THR A 46 12.03 16.61 0.67
CA THR A 46 12.86 16.24 -0.48
C THR A 46 12.01 16.33 -1.73
N GLU A 47 12.52 17.01 -2.76
CA GLU A 47 11.92 16.93 -4.10
C GLU A 47 12.15 15.53 -4.67
N ALA A 48 11.08 14.93 -5.18
CA ALA A 48 11.10 13.63 -5.83
C ALA A 48 10.80 13.80 -7.32
N LEU A 49 10.96 12.73 -8.10
CA LEU A 49 10.40 12.70 -9.45
C LEU A 49 8.87 12.90 -9.40
N PRO A 50 8.25 13.49 -10.45
CA PRO A 50 6.81 13.64 -10.52
C PRO A 50 6.06 12.32 -10.30
N GLU A 51 4.91 12.40 -9.61
CA GLU A 51 4.08 11.26 -9.18
C GLU A 51 4.84 10.20 -8.34
N PRO A 52 5.55 10.59 -7.25
CA PRO A 52 6.04 9.62 -6.29
C PRO A 52 4.87 8.84 -5.70
N HIS A 53 5.05 7.54 -5.46
CA HIS A 53 3.95 6.62 -5.18
C HIS A 53 4.10 5.95 -3.82
N GLU A 54 4.95 4.92 -3.69
CA GLU A 54 5.14 4.16 -2.46
C GLU A 54 6.48 4.41 -1.79
N LEU A 55 6.52 4.19 -0.48
CA LEU A 55 7.74 4.28 0.33
C LEU A 55 8.06 2.96 1.02
N CYS A 56 9.34 2.61 1.10
CA CYS A 56 9.83 1.49 1.89
C CYS A 56 11.16 1.86 2.55
N PHE A 57 11.23 1.79 3.88
CA PHE A 57 12.46 2.07 4.62
C PHE A 57 13.29 0.80 4.79
N ASP A 58 14.56 0.86 4.37
CA ASP A 58 15.58 -0.16 4.60
C ASP A 58 16.43 0.20 5.83
N PRO A 59 16.24 -0.47 6.98
CA PRO A 59 17.02 -0.19 8.17
C PRO A 59 18.47 -0.69 8.10
N THR A 60 18.79 -1.59 7.16
CA THR A 60 20.13 -2.18 7.04
C THR A 60 21.09 -1.27 6.29
N GLN A 61 20.60 -0.59 5.25
CA GLN A 61 21.35 0.41 4.48
C GLN A 61 21.03 1.84 4.92
N ARG A 62 20.01 2.00 5.77
CA ARG A 62 19.44 3.29 6.20
C ARG A 62 19.04 4.16 5.00
N LEU A 63 18.30 3.56 4.07
CA LEU A 63 17.77 4.23 2.88
C LEU A 63 16.25 4.16 2.84
N LEU A 64 15.64 5.21 2.34
CA LEU A 64 14.21 5.26 2.03
C LEU A 64 14.03 5.12 0.53
N TRP A 65 13.42 4.01 0.11
CA TRP A 65 13.10 3.73 -1.28
C TRP A 65 11.75 4.33 -1.63
N CYS A 66 11.66 4.99 -2.79
CA CYS A 66 10.44 5.61 -3.31
C CYS A 66 10.20 5.19 -4.76
N THR A 67 9.04 4.63 -5.08
CA THR A 67 8.66 4.36 -6.47
C THR A 67 8.08 5.59 -7.14
N SER A 68 8.24 5.69 -8.46
CA SER A 68 7.55 6.65 -9.31
C SER A 68 6.90 5.89 -10.46
N ALA A 69 5.59 5.66 -10.38
CA ALA A 69 4.89 4.77 -11.32
C ALA A 69 4.64 5.42 -12.69
N TYR A 70 4.32 6.72 -12.71
CA TYR A 70 3.83 7.42 -13.90
C TYR A 70 4.47 8.80 -14.08
N ARG A 71 4.42 9.33 -15.30
CA ARG A 71 4.84 10.70 -15.61
C ARG A 71 3.86 11.74 -15.10
N SER A 72 2.57 11.40 -15.12
CA SER A 72 1.45 12.16 -14.56
C SER A 72 0.24 11.24 -14.39
N GLY A 73 -0.69 11.63 -13.51
CA GLY A 73 -1.95 10.92 -13.33
C GLY A 73 -1.80 9.59 -12.58
N TYR A 74 -2.73 8.66 -12.81
CA TYR A 74 -2.80 7.41 -12.04
C TYR A 74 -3.34 6.28 -12.90
N TYR A 75 -2.78 5.08 -12.70
CA TYR A 75 -3.26 3.83 -13.30
C TYR A 75 -3.64 3.96 -14.78
N HIS A 76 -4.82 3.52 -15.21
CA HIS A 76 -5.26 3.63 -16.61
C HIS A 76 -5.42 5.06 -17.15
N VAL A 77 -5.34 6.08 -16.29
CA VAL A 77 -5.44 7.50 -16.64
C VAL A 77 -4.10 8.19 -16.38
N ASN A 78 -3.03 7.59 -16.90
CA ASN A 78 -1.66 8.11 -16.77
C ASN A 78 -1.13 8.72 -18.07
N GLY A 79 -0.19 9.68 -17.94
CA GLY A 79 0.48 10.33 -19.07
C GLY A 79 1.73 9.61 -19.59
N GLY A 80 1.92 8.35 -19.24
CA GLY A 80 3.09 7.53 -19.57
C GLY A 80 3.66 6.85 -18.33
N ARG A 81 4.09 5.60 -18.49
CA ARG A 81 4.70 4.80 -17.41
C ARG A 81 6.17 5.17 -17.24
N ARG A 82 6.60 5.15 -15.99
CA ARG A 82 7.97 5.40 -15.55
C ARG A 82 8.70 4.10 -15.28
N THR A 83 10.01 4.19 -15.12
CA THR A 83 10.90 3.05 -14.83
C THR A 83 11.70 3.29 -13.55
N GLU A 84 11.50 4.43 -12.87
CA GLU A 84 12.41 4.89 -11.83
C GLU A 84 12.04 4.49 -10.40
N VAL A 85 13.06 4.17 -9.60
CA VAL A 85 13.00 4.04 -8.13
C VAL A 85 14.04 4.97 -7.51
N THR A 86 13.62 5.85 -6.62
CA THR A 86 14.50 6.83 -5.97
C THR A 86 14.95 6.31 -4.60
N ALA A 87 16.25 6.31 -4.34
CA ALA A 87 16.85 6.10 -3.02
C ALA A 87 17.07 7.46 -2.34
N ILE A 88 16.56 7.62 -1.12
CA ILE A 88 16.65 8.84 -0.34
C ILE A 88 17.36 8.53 0.98
N ASP A 89 18.31 9.37 1.37
CA ASP A 89 18.87 9.36 2.72
C ASP A 89 17.87 10.09 3.63
N PRO A 90 17.23 9.39 4.59
CA PRO A 90 16.20 9.98 5.44
C PRO A 90 16.75 10.94 6.50
N ASP A 91 18.04 10.85 6.85
CA ASP A 91 18.65 11.68 7.88
C ASP A 91 19.04 13.05 7.29
N THR A 92 19.63 13.04 6.10
CA THR A 92 19.98 14.28 5.38
C THR A 92 18.84 14.81 4.50
N ARG A 93 17.81 13.98 4.24
CA ARG A 93 16.64 14.27 3.39
C ARG A 93 17.06 14.64 1.97
N ARG A 94 18.03 13.89 1.44
CA ARG A 94 18.57 14.09 0.09
C ARG A 94 18.40 12.83 -0.73
N VAL A 95 18.09 13.02 -2.01
CA VAL A 95 18.18 11.94 -2.98
C VAL A 95 19.63 11.48 -3.04
N VAL A 96 19.83 10.19 -2.81
CA VAL A 96 21.11 9.50 -2.96
C VAL A 96 21.28 9.08 -4.41
N GLU A 97 20.23 8.51 -5.00
CA GLU A 97 20.28 7.90 -6.33
C GLU A 97 18.88 7.76 -6.93
N VAL A 98 18.79 7.77 -8.26
CA VAL A 98 17.60 7.40 -9.02
C VAL A 98 17.97 6.21 -9.89
N LEU A 99 17.42 5.04 -9.56
CA LEU A 99 17.64 3.78 -10.26
C LEU A 99 16.66 3.68 -11.43
N ASP A 100 17.15 3.23 -12.59
CA ASP A 100 16.33 2.93 -13.76
C ASP A 100 16.09 1.41 -13.84
N LEU A 101 14.82 1.00 -13.86
CA LEU A 101 14.40 -0.40 -13.97
C LEU A 101 14.15 -0.84 -15.42
N ALA A 102 14.42 0.00 -16.42
CA ALA A 102 14.20 -0.34 -17.82
C ALA A 102 14.80 -1.73 -18.18
N PRO A 103 14.08 -2.55 -18.98
CA PRO A 103 12.86 -2.22 -19.72
C PRO A 103 11.57 -2.33 -18.90
N GLU A 104 11.64 -2.61 -17.60
CA GLU A 104 10.47 -2.72 -16.73
C GLU A 104 9.90 -1.34 -16.41
N HIS A 105 8.58 -1.25 -16.26
CA HIS A 105 7.86 0.02 -16.09
C HIS A 105 6.69 -0.07 -15.12
N GLY A 106 6.17 1.08 -14.71
CA GLY A 106 5.08 1.18 -13.74
C GLY A 106 5.44 0.54 -12.39
N PRO A 107 6.55 0.95 -11.74
CA PRO A 107 6.86 0.44 -10.41
C PRO A 107 5.85 0.92 -9.38
N HIS A 108 5.24 0.00 -8.63
CA HIS A 108 4.20 0.27 -7.63
C HIS A 108 4.67 -0.08 -6.21
N GLY A 109 4.21 -1.23 -5.68
CA GLY A 109 4.49 -1.71 -4.35
C GLY A 109 5.94 -2.18 -4.17
N LEU A 110 6.44 -1.94 -2.96
CA LEU A 110 7.78 -2.29 -2.48
C LEU A 110 7.68 -3.25 -1.30
N ALA A 111 8.52 -4.30 -1.28
CA ALA A 111 8.72 -5.13 -0.10
C ALA A 111 10.21 -5.38 0.14
N LEU A 112 10.66 -5.31 1.39
CA LEU A 112 12.06 -5.48 1.75
C LEU A 112 12.28 -6.81 2.48
N ASP A 113 13.24 -7.60 2.02
CA ASP A 113 13.88 -8.66 2.80
C ASP A 113 15.24 -8.15 3.30
N PRO A 114 15.33 -7.67 4.55
CA PRO A 114 16.59 -7.16 5.10
C PRO A 114 17.62 -8.27 5.36
N ALA A 115 17.19 -9.53 5.54
CA ALA A 115 18.09 -10.64 5.81
C ALA A 115 18.86 -11.05 4.54
N ARG A 116 18.19 -11.05 3.38
CA ARG A 116 18.81 -11.29 2.08
C ARG A 116 19.30 -10.02 1.39
N ARG A 117 19.04 -8.84 1.97
CA ARG A 117 19.35 -7.52 1.38
C ARG A 117 18.74 -7.40 -0.02
N ARG A 118 17.43 -7.66 -0.09
CA ARG A 118 16.65 -7.60 -1.34
C ARG A 118 15.48 -6.65 -1.18
N LEU A 119 15.32 -5.76 -2.16
CA LEU A 119 14.11 -4.99 -2.36
C LEU A 119 13.36 -5.56 -3.55
N TYR A 120 12.09 -5.89 -3.34
CA TYR A 120 11.17 -6.40 -4.34
C TYR A 120 10.26 -5.27 -4.81
N VAL A 121 10.22 -5.02 -6.11
CA VAL A 121 9.45 -3.94 -6.72
C VAL A 121 8.49 -4.51 -7.74
N SER A 122 7.19 -4.42 -7.47
CA SER A 122 6.17 -4.81 -8.47
C SER A 122 6.18 -3.84 -9.65
N VAL A 123 6.06 -4.38 -10.85
CA VAL A 123 6.09 -3.64 -12.13
C VAL A 123 5.04 -4.19 -13.09
N GLU A 124 4.42 -3.30 -13.85
CA GLU A 124 3.39 -3.64 -14.83
C GLU A 124 3.94 -4.40 -16.04
N GLY A 125 3.06 -5.16 -16.69
CA GLY A 125 3.34 -5.86 -17.93
C GLY A 125 3.39 -4.95 -19.15
N SER A 126 3.96 -5.47 -20.21
CA SER A 126 3.95 -4.91 -21.57
C SER A 126 3.09 -5.79 -22.48
N ALA A 127 3.03 -5.44 -23.77
CA ALA A 127 2.33 -6.26 -24.78
C ALA A 127 2.96 -7.66 -24.93
N ASP A 128 4.26 -7.78 -24.69
CA ASP A 128 5.07 -8.97 -24.91
C ASP A 128 5.43 -9.74 -23.63
N ARG A 129 5.20 -9.16 -22.44
CA ARG A 129 5.55 -9.78 -21.16
C ARG A 129 4.50 -9.50 -20.08
N PRO A 130 4.12 -10.49 -19.25
CA PRO A 130 3.32 -10.21 -18.06
C PRO A 130 4.04 -9.24 -17.13
N GLY A 131 3.29 -8.65 -16.20
CA GLY A 131 3.86 -7.96 -15.06
C GLY A 131 4.64 -8.92 -14.16
N GLY A 132 5.36 -8.33 -13.22
CA GLY A 132 6.19 -9.12 -12.32
C GLY A 132 6.77 -8.30 -11.19
N VAL A 133 7.84 -8.83 -10.60
CA VAL A 133 8.56 -8.23 -9.49
C VAL A 133 10.05 -8.16 -9.85
N VAL A 134 10.61 -6.96 -9.89
CA VAL A 134 12.06 -6.75 -10.02
C VAL A 134 12.69 -6.93 -8.64
N VAL A 135 13.82 -7.63 -8.59
CA VAL A 135 14.58 -7.88 -7.37
C VAL A 135 15.84 -7.03 -7.43
N ILE A 136 16.01 -6.13 -6.45
CA ILE A 136 17.15 -5.22 -6.35
C ILE A 136 18.02 -5.65 -5.16
N ASP A 137 19.33 -5.77 -5.37
CA ASP A 137 20.29 -5.92 -4.26
C ASP A 137 20.45 -4.57 -3.57
N THR A 138 20.16 -4.48 -2.27
CA THR A 138 20.13 -3.16 -1.60
C THR A 138 21.51 -2.59 -1.31
N VAL A 139 22.58 -3.40 -1.40
CA VAL A 139 23.97 -2.96 -1.21
C VAL A 139 24.53 -2.38 -2.50
N THR A 140 24.44 -3.13 -3.60
CA THR A 140 24.93 -2.66 -4.91
C THR A 140 23.95 -1.72 -5.58
N ARG A 141 22.67 -1.77 -5.19
CA ARG A 141 21.55 -1.00 -5.75
C ARG A 141 21.27 -1.34 -7.22
N GLU A 142 21.58 -2.57 -7.60
CA GLU A 142 21.39 -3.07 -8.95
C GLU A 142 20.24 -4.09 -9.01
N PRO A 143 19.45 -4.12 -10.09
CA PRO A 143 18.54 -5.22 -10.36
C PRO A 143 19.33 -6.53 -10.54
N VAL A 144 19.00 -7.55 -9.74
CA VAL A 144 19.65 -8.87 -9.74
C VAL A 144 18.73 -10.00 -10.19
N GLY A 145 17.46 -9.70 -10.46
CA GLY A 145 16.52 -10.71 -10.92
C GLY A 145 15.12 -10.17 -11.17
N ARG A 146 14.26 -11.04 -11.71
CA ARG A 146 12.87 -10.74 -11.97
C ARG A 146 12.01 -12.00 -11.84
N ILE A 147 10.84 -11.83 -11.22
CA ILE A 147 9.86 -12.89 -11.00
C ILE A 147 8.55 -12.50 -11.70
N ASP A 148 8.11 -13.27 -12.69
CA ASP A 148 6.85 -13.00 -13.37
C ASP A 148 5.67 -13.34 -12.45
N THR A 149 4.65 -12.46 -12.37
CA THR A 149 3.45 -12.70 -11.54
C THR A 149 2.34 -13.41 -12.33
N GLY A 150 2.50 -13.53 -13.65
CA GLY A 150 1.52 -14.15 -14.54
C GLY A 150 0.24 -13.33 -14.71
N ALA A 151 0.28 -12.03 -14.42
CA ALA A 151 -0.81 -11.05 -14.57
C ALA A 151 -0.28 -9.74 -15.18
N PRO A 152 -1.12 -8.93 -15.86
CA PRO A 152 -0.65 -7.71 -16.52
C PRO A 152 -0.39 -6.53 -15.55
N GLY A 153 -1.18 -6.34 -14.49
CA GLY A 153 -1.02 -5.21 -13.57
C GLY A 153 -0.87 -5.65 -12.12
N PRO A 154 0.27 -6.26 -11.74
CA PRO A 154 0.61 -6.40 -10.33
C PRO A 154 0.76 -5.00 -9.71
N HIS A 155 0.21 -4.82 -8.51
CA HIS A 155 0.14 -3.51 -7.86
C HIS A 155 0.82 -3.52 -6.48
N TRP A 156 0.29 -4.27 -5.51
CA TRP A 156 0.97 -4.43 -4.22
C TRP A 156 1.74 -5.74 -4.19
N PHE A 157 2.89 -5.72 -3.51
CA PHE A 157 3.70 -6.89 -3.23
C PHE A 157 4.02 -6.96 -1.75
N ALA A 158 3.88 -8.15 -1.16
CA ALA A 158 4.21 -8.42 0.23
C ALA A 158 4.94 -9.76 0.34
N ILE A 159 5.87 -9.86 1.28
CA ILE A 159 6.63 -11.09 1.54
C ILE A 159 6.28 -11.64 2.91
N ASP A 160 6.42 -12.95 3.08
CA ASP A 160 6.29 -13.58 4.39
C ASP A 160 7.47 -13.20 5.31
N PRO A 161 7.31 -13.27 6.64
CA PRO A 161 8.38 -12.93 7.58
C PRO A 161 9.67 -13.76 7.42
N ALA A 162 9.59 -14.96 6.83
CA ALA A 162 10.77 -15.78 6.55
C ALA A 162 11.49 -15.41 5.23
N GLY A 163 10.91 -14.51 4.42
CA GLY A 163 11.43 -14.09 3.12
C GLY A 163 11.53 -15.24 2.11
N ARG A 164 10.63 -16.24 2.19
CA ARG A 164 10.59 -17.39 1.28
C ARG A 164 9.47 -17.29 0.26
N THR A 165 8.35 -16.69 0.63
CA THR A 165 7.16 -16.60 -0.20
C THR A 165 6.75 -15.15 -0.38
N GLY A 166 6.52 -14.76 -1.63
CA GLY A 166 5.95 -13.46 -1.99
C GLY A 166 4.52 -13.60 -2.49
N TYR A 167 3.74 -12.54 -2.32
CA TYR A 167 2.36 -12.43 -2.76
C TYR A 167 2.21 -11.14 -3.56
N ALA A 168 1.52 -11.19 -4.71
CA ALA A 168 1.23 -10.01 -5.52
C ALA A 168 -0.28 -9.89 -5.76
N THR A 169 -0.85 -8.72 -5.46
CA THR A 169 -2.20 -8.38 -5.92
C THR A 169 -2.14 -7.85 -7.33
N ASN A 170 -3.17 -8.16 -8.11
CA ASN A 170 -3.26 -7.86 -9.52
C ASN A 170 -4.61 -7.16 -9.78
N LYS A 171 -4.60 -5.92 -10.28
CA LYS A 171 -5.86 -5.14 -10.38
C LYS A 171 -6.81 -5.70 -11.44
N GLU A 172 -6.28 -6.17 -12.56
CA GLU A 172 -7.06 -6.69 -13.70
C GLU A 172 -7.18 -8.22 -13.71
N ALA A 173 -6.68 -8.90 -12.68
CA ALA A 173 -6.78 -10.35 -12.59
C ALA A 173 -7.58 -10.78 -11.36
N LEU A 174 -8.31 -11.89 -11.51
CA LEU A 174 -9.14 -12.47 -10.46
C LEU A 174 -8.36 -13.45 -9.59
N PHE A 175 -7.08 -13.16 -9.33
CA PHE A 175 -6.22 -13.97 -8.46
C PHE A 175 -5.09 -13.15 -7.84
N VAL A 176 -4.62 -13.58 -6.68
CA VAL A 176 -3.34 -13.19 -6.09
C VAL A 176 -2.26 -14.17 -6.55
N SER A 177 -1.13 -13.64 -7.00
CA SER A 177 0.03 -14.46 -7.39
C SER A 177 0.81 -14.88 -6.15
N VAL A 178 1.23 -16.14 -6.09
CA VAL A 178 2.13 -16.68 -5.04
C VAL A 178 3.46 -17.03 -5.70
N VAL A 179 4.55 -16.48 -5.20
CA VAL A 179 5.89 -16.67 -5.75
C VAL A 179 6.86 -17.24 -4.71
N ASP A 180 7.77 -18.08 -5.16
CA ASP A 180 8.92 -18.52 -4.38
C ASP A 180 10.08 -17.54 -4.60
N LEU A 181 10.54 -16.91 -3.52
CA LEU A 181 11.56 -15.86 -3.55
C LEU A 181 12.98 -16.40 -3.70
N GLU A 182 13.22 -17.65 -3.32
CA GLU A 182 14.53 -18.30 -3.46
C GLU A 182 14.74 -18.81 -4.88
N ARG A 183 13.73 -19.49 -5.42
CA ARG A 183 13.73 -20.00 -6.80
C ARG A 183 13.43 -18.92 -7.83
N GLY A 184 12.83 -17.81 -7.42
CA GLY A 184 12.47 -16.70 -8.30
C GLY A 184 11.36 -17.05 -9.30
N VAL A 185 10.36 -17.83 -8.89
CA VAL A 185 9.30 -18.33 -9.80
C VAL A 185 7.90 -18.23 -9.20
N LEU A 186 6.91 -18.04 -10.06
CA LEU A 186 5.49 -18.20 -9.72
C LEU A 186 5.20 -19.66 -9.35
N THR A 187 4.64 -19.89 -8.17
CA THR A 187 4.31 -21.23 -7.66
C THR A 187 2.82 -21.48 -7.54
N GLY A 188 1.99 -20.43 -7.51
CA GLY A 188 0.55 -20.59 -7.39
C GLY A 188 -0.23 -19.33 -7.70
N LYS A 189 -1.55 -19.50 -7.80
CA LYS A 189 -2.54 -18.45 -7.94
C LYS A 189 -3.68 -18.75 -6.98
N VAL A 190 -4.09 -17.76 -6.19
CA VAL A 190 -5.23 -17.87 -5.27
C VAL A 190 -6.36 -17.03 -5.79
N ASP A 191 -7.47 -17.66 -6.16
CA ASP A 191 -8.61 -16.97 -6.74
C ASP A 191 -9.23 -15.98 -5.74
N VAL A 192 -9.44 -14.75 -6.21
CA VAL A 192 -10.11 -13.67 -5.48
C VAL A 192 -10.96 -12.86 -6.46
N PRO A 193 -12.04 -12.21 -6.04
CA PRO A 193 -12.92 -11.47 -6.97
C PRO A 193 -12.34 -10.11 -7.43
N GLY A 194 -11.01 -10.03 -7.61
CA GLY A 194 -10.23 -8.81 -7.79
C GLY A 194 -9.47 -8.42 -6.52
N SER A 195 -8.43 -7.59 -6.65
CA SER A 195 -7.56 -7.25 -5.52
C SER A 195 -6.96 -5.86 -5.59
N GLU A 196 -6.78 -5.24 -4.42
CA GLU A 196 -6.06 -3.97 -4.25
C GLU A 196 -4.97 -4.13 -3.17
N GLY A 197 -5.17 -3.64 -1.94
CA GLY A 197 -4.22 -3.76 -0.83
C GLY A 197 -3.94 -5.21 -0.41
N LEU A 198 -2.72 -5.43 0.08
CA LEU A 198 -2.17 -6.72 0.45
C LEU A 198 -1.37 -6.63 1.74
N ALA A 199 -1.56 -7.58 2.66
CA ALA A 199 -0.71 -7.69 3.86
C ALA A 199 -0.52 -9.15 4.28
N VAL A 200 0.63 -9.48 4.85
CA VAL A 200 0.91 -10.79 5.46
C VAL A 200 0.97 -10.63 6.98
N SER A 201 0.36 -11.54 7.73
CA SER A 201 0.41 -11.52 9.19
C SER A 201 1.84 -11.67 9.71
N ALA A 202 2.14 -11.10 10.89
CA ALA A 202 3.48 -11.15 11.49
C ALA A 202 3.97 -12.57 11.81
N ASP A 203 3.06 -13.54 11.95
CA ASP A 203 3.37 -14.96 12.12
C ASP A 203 3.50 -15.71 10.77
N GLY A 204 3.25 -15.05 9.65
CA GLY A 204 3.28 -15.63 8.30
C GLY A 204 2.12 -16.58 7.98
N GLY A 205 1.18 -16.79 8.89
CA GLY A 205 0.11 -17.78 8.73
C GLY A 205 -1.03 -17.34 7.80
N ARG A 206 -1.20 -16.02 7.59
CA ARG A 206 -2.34 -15.47 6.85
C ARG A 206 -1.93 -14.35 5.92
N VAL A 207 -2.61 -14.28 4.78
CA VAL A 207 -2.53 -13.18 3.82
C VAL A 207 -3.90 -12.51 3.73
N PHE A 208 -3.92 -11.18 3.80
CA PHE A 208 -5.10 -10.34 3.78
C PHE A 208 -5.14 -9.57 2.47
N VAL A 209 -6.27 -9.65 1.75
CA VAL A 209 -6.42 -9.07 0.42
C VAL A 209 -7.69 -8.23 0.37
N ALA A 210 -7.56 -6.93 0.10
CA ALA A 210 -8.70 -6.06 -0.13
C ALA A 210 -9.41 -6.46 -1.44
N ALA A 211 -10.71 -6.81 -1.36
CA ALA A 211 -11.48 -7.30 -2.52
C ALA A 211 -13.01 -7.14 -2.34
N PRO A 212 -13.78 -7.04 -3.44
CA PRO A 212 -13.32 -6.95 -4.82
C PRO A 212 -12.84 -5.53 -5.15
N TYR A 213 -11.83 -5.43 -6.01
CA TYR A 213 -11.49 -4.19 -6.73
C TYR A 213 -12.11 -4.20 -8.13
N ALA A 214 -11.97 -5.32 -8.84
CA ALA A 214 -12.56 -5.56 -10.15
C ALA A 214 -14.10 -5.50 -10.06
N GLY A 215 -14.69 -4.54 -10.77
CA GLY A 215 -16.12 -4.23 -10.73
C GLY A 215 -16.48 -2.92 -10.00
N ALA A 216 -15.71 -2.49 -8.98
CA ALA A 216 -15.95 -1.23 -8.28
C ALA A 216 -15.58 -0.01 -9.13
N PHE A 217 -14.52 -0.12 -9.95
CA PHE A 217 -14.04 0.94 -10.84
C PHE A 217 -14.15 0.60 -12.35
N ALA A 218 -14.29 -0.68 -12.70
CA ALA A 218 -14.33 -1.14 -14.10
C ALA A 218 -15.56 -0.61 -14.88
N GLU A 219 -16.69 -0.33 -14.21
CA GLU A 219 -17.87 0.27 -14.83
C GLU A 219 -17.72 1.78 -15.10
N SER A 220 -16.73 2.44 -14.49
CA SER A 220 -16.49 3.88 -14.63
C SER A 220 -15.65 4.23 -15.87
N ALA A 221 -14.88 3.28 -16.41
CA ALA A 221 -14.01 3.53 -17.58
C ALA A 221 -14.76 3.59 -18.93
N LYS A 222 -16.09 3.40 -18.93
CA LYS A 222 -16.94 3.31 -20.12
C LYS A 222 -18.01 4.40 -20.19
N SER A 223 -17.67 5.71 -20.18
CA SER A 223 -18.50 6.80 -20.77
C SER A 223 -17.83 8.19 -20.76
N PRO A 224 -18.24 9.13 -21.64
CA PRO A 224 -17.34 9.87 -22.52
C PRO A 224 -16.95 11.26 -22.01
N GLY A 225 -15.72 11.69 -22.33
CA GLY A 225 -15.26 13.06 -22.04
C GLY A 225 -13.76 13.32 -22.25
N SER A 226 -12.93 12.32 -22.58
CA SER A 226 -11.55 12.57 -22.98
C SER A 226 -11.50 12.98 -24.46
N ALA A 227 -10.85 14.12 -24.71
CA ALA A 227 -10.53 14.57 -26.05
C ALA A 227 -9.79 13.46 -26.82
N LYS A 228 -10.24 13.20 -28.05
CA LYS A 228 -9.60 12.27 -28.98
C LYS A 228 -8.13 12.65 -29.17
N SER A 229 -7.24 11.68 -29.00
CA SER A 229 -6.02 11.58 -29.80
C SER A 229 -5.98 10.18 -30.43
N PRO A 230 -5.52 10.06 -31.69
CA PRO A 230 -5.85 8.91 -32.53
C PRO A 230 -4.88 7.74 -32.34
N GLU A 231 -5.46 6.53 -32.35
CA GLU A 231 -4.98 5.21 -32.82
C GLU A 231 -3.53 4.76 -32.48
N SER A 232 -3.28 3.55 -31.99
CA SER A 232 -3.72 2.25 -32.56
C SER A 232 -3.86 1.11 -31.51
N PRO A 233 -4.53 -0.01 -31.87
CA PRO A 233 -5.24 -0.89 -30.94
C PRO A 233 -4.58 -2.28 -30.71
N GLU A 234 -5.30 -3.10 -29.93
CA GLU A 234 -5.23 -4.57 -29.75
C GLU A 234 -4.38 -5.14 -28.60
N SER A 235 -5.04 -5.35 -27.45
CA SER A 235 -5.38 -6.70 -26.92
C SER A 235 -5.69 -6.71 -25.41
N ALA A 236 -6.47 -5.75 -24.91
CA ALA A 236 -7.18 -5.97 -23.65
C ALA A 236 -8.36 -6.91 -23.92
N LYS A 237 -8.20 -8.21 -23.64
CA LYS A 237 -9.36 -9.11 -23.54
C LYS A 237 -10.30 -8.51 -22.51
N THR A 238 -11.45 -8.04 -22.98
CA THR A 238 -12.56 -7.60 -22.15
C THR A 238 -12.88 -8.75 -21.20
N VAL A 239 -12.64 -8.56 -19.90
CA VAL A 239 -13.24 -9.42 -18.88
C VAL A 239 -14.73 -9.13 -18.97
N GLU A 240 -15.47 -10.01 -19.66
CA GLU A 240 -16.92 -9.93 -19.71
C GLU A 240 -17.43 -10.00 -18.26
N SER A 241 -18.17 -8.97 -17.88
CA SER A 241 -18.95 -8.98 -16.64
C SER A 241 -19.93 -10.14 -16.74
N ALA A 242 -19.70 -11.16 -15.92
CA ALA A 242 -20.69 -12.18 -15.64
C ALA A 242 -21.89 -11.52 -14.94
N ASP A 243 -22.80 -10.97 -15.73
CA ASP A 243 -24.14 -10.63 -15.26
C ASP A 243 -25.09 -11.70 -15.75
N SER A 244 -25.31 -12.70 -14.91
CA SER A 244 -26.60 -13.38 -14.73
C SER A 244 -26.53 -14.35 -13.55
N ALA A 245 -27.34 -14.08 -12.53
CA ALA A 245 -27.76 -14.99 -11.44
C ALA A 245 -26.86 -15.19 -10.20
N GLY A 246 -25.85 -14.35 -9.93
CA GLY A 246 -25.12 -14.34 -8.65
C GLY A 246 -24.88 -12.92 -8.16
N GLY A 247 -25.30 -12.57 -6.94
CA GLY A 247 -25.14 -11.22 -6.40
C GLY A 247 -23.67 -10.76 -6.40
N ARG A 248 -23.44 -9.44 -6.55
CA ARG A 248 -22.09 -8.85 -6.48
C ARG A 248 -21.35 -9.35 -5.23
N PRO A 249 -20.11 -9.85 -5.36
CA PRO A 249 -19.35 -10.30 -4.20
C PRO A 249 -19.19 -9.14 -3.21
N ALA A 250 -19.47 -9.41 -1.92
CA ALA A 250 -19.41 -8.40 -0.88
C ALA A 250 -18.00 -7.79 -0.78
N ALA A 251 -17.96 -6.46 -0.57
CA ALA A 251 -16.76 -5.74 -0.20
C ALA A 251 -16.21 -6.25 1.14
N GLY A 252 -14.89 -6.34 1.23
CA GLY A 252 -14.23 -6.84 2.44
C GLY A 252 -12.78 -7.20 2.22
N VAL A 253 -12.24 -7.96 3.16
CA VAL A 253 -10.87 -8.47 3.10
C VAL A 253 -10.92 -9.99 3.02
N ARG A 254 -10.43 -10.56 1.92
CA ARG A 254 -10.24 -12.01 1.83
C ARG A 254 -9.09 -12.41 2.74
N VAL A 255 -9.32 -13.45 3.53
CA VAL A 255 -8.30 -14.06 4.39
C VAL A 255 -7.86 -15.34 3.72
N ILE A 256 -6.60 -15.39 3.31
CA ILE A 256 -5.97 -16.55 2.69
C ILE A 256 -5.14 -17.25 3.76
N ASP A 257 -5.30 -18.56 3.89
CA ASP A 257 -4.38 -19.41 4.65
C ASP A 257 -3.10 -19.59 3.83
N ALA A 258 -1.97 -19.13 4.38
CA ALA A 258 -0.71 -19.09 3.65
C ALA A 258 -0.14 -20.49 3.37
N ARG A 259 -0.50 -21.50 4.18
CA ARG A 259 -0.02 -22.88 4.04
C ARG A 259 -0.77 -23.62 2.94
N THR A 260 -2.07 -23.39 2.80
CA THR A 260 -2.90 -24.07 1.79
C THR A 260 -3.11 -23.24 0.54
N ALA A 261 -2.71 -21.97 0.54
CA ALA A 261 -2.92 -21.02 -0.56
C ALA A 261 -4.40 -20.96 -0.99
N SER A 262 -5.30 -20.84 -0.01
CA SER A 262 -6.75 -20.83 -0.25
C SER A 262 -7.43 -19.77 0.60
N VAL A 263 -8.45 -19.11 0.06
CA VAL A 263 -9.33 -18.23 0.83
C VAL A 263 -10.10 -19.06 1.86
N VAL A 264 -9.97 -18.72 3.14
CA VAL A 264 -10.60 -19.41 4.27
C VAL A 264 -11.64 -18.57 5.00
N ASP A 265 -11.62 -17.25 4.82
CA ASP A 265 -12.59 -16.34 5.43
C ASP A 265 -12.71 -15.03 4.64
N THR A 266 -13.72 -14.21 4.96
CA THR A 266 -13.87 -12.84 4.48
C THR A 266 -14.26 -11.93 5.63
N LEU A 267 -13.38 -10.97 5.94
CA LEU A 267 -13.71 -9.92 6.91
C LEU A 267 -14.67 -8.93 6.24
N PRO A 268 -15.83 -8.65 6.88
CA PRO A 268 -16.80 -7.72 6.31
C PRO A 268 -16.27 -6.29 6.36
N ALA A 269 -16.53 -5.53 5.29
CA ALA A 269 -16.36 -4.09 5.26
C ALA A 269 -17.69 -3.43 4.86
N GLU A 270 -17.92 -2.21 5.34
CA GLU A 270 -19.11 -1.43 4.98
C GLU A 270 -18.93 -0.74 3.62
N HIS A 271 -17.70 -0.41 3.27
CA HIS A 271 -17.36 0.29 2.03
C HIS A 271 -16.21 -0.39 1.28
N VAL A 272 -15.82 0.20 0.15
CA VAL A 272 -14.70 -0.31 -0.65
C VAL A 272 -13.42 -0.25 0.17
N VAL A 273 -12.75 -1.39 0.32
CA VAL A 273 -11.45 -1.47 0.98
C VAL A 273 -10.36 -1.16 -0.03
N MET A 274 -9.45 -0.24 0.31
CA MET A 274 -8.30 0.11 -0.53
C MET A 274 -7.00 -0.44 0.10
N PRO A 275 -6.42 0.16 1.15
CA PRO A 275 -5.27 -0.42 1.83
C PRO A 275 -5.67 -1.42 2.92
N VAL A 276 -4.79 -2.39 3.11
CA VAL A 276 -4.70 -3.17 4.36
C VAL A 276 -3.25 -3.18 4.83
N HIS A 277 -3.04 -3.18 6.15
CA HIS A 277 -1.70 -3.27 6.75
C HIS A 277 -1.74 -4.16 8.01
N ALA A 278 -0.83 -5.12 8.10
CA ALA A 278 -0.70 -5.98 9.28
C ALA A 278 0.44 -5.46 10.17
N THR A 279 0.16 -5.21 11.43
CA THR A 279 1.16 -4.75 12.40
C THR A 279 1.89 -5.93 13.06
N SER A 280 3.10 -5.67 13.56
CA SER A 280 3.86 -6.60 14.39
C SER A 280 3.13 -7.02 15.67
N ALA A 281 2.19 -6.19 16.15
CA ALA A 281 1.35 -6.43 17.32
C ALA A 281 0.06 -7.21 17.02
N GLY A 282 -0.05 -7.84 15.85
CA GLY A 282 -1.18 -8.72 15.51
C GLY A 282 -2.50 -7.99 15.22
N LYS A 283 -2.43 -6.75 14.74
CA LYS A 283 -3.59 -5.98 14.29
C LYS A 283 -3.58 -5.85 12.77
N LEU A 284 -4.75 -6.01 12.15
CA LEU A 284 -4.98 -5.70 10.75
C LEU A 284 -5.70 -4.35 10.69
N LEU A 285 -5.08 -3.40 10.03
CA LEU A 285 -5.62 -2.08 9.75
C LEU A 285 -6.25 -2.10 8.35
N VAL A 286 -7.52 -1.70 8.24
CA VAL A 286 -8.30 -1.77 7.00
C VAL A 286 -8.84 -0.38 6.67
N GLY A 287 -8.37 0.21 5.56
CA GLY A 287 -8.83 1.52 5.10
C GLY A 287 -10.03 1.38 4.15
N GLU A 288 -11.15 1.98 4.53
CA GLU A 288 -12.40 1.95 3.78
C GLU A 288 -12.72 3.32 3.17
N MET A 289 -12.92 3.33 1.86
CA MET A 289 -13.28 4.50 1.08
C MET A 289 -14.79 4.69 1.07
N ARG A 290 -15.26 5.81 1.63
CA ARG A 290 -16.69 6.13 1.70
C ARG A 290 -17.09 7.07 0.56
N MET A 291 -18.07 6.66 -0.22
CA MET A 291 -18.68 7.48 -1.25
C MET A 291 -20.09 7.90 -0.82
N THR A 292 -20.44 9.17 -1.00
CA THR A 292 -21.80 9.68 -0.85
C THR A 292 -22.42 9.91 -2.22
N PRO A 293 -23.70 9.56 -2.44
CA PRO A 293 -24.38 9.82 -3.71
C PRO A 293 -24.25 11.28 -4.14
N ASP A 294 -23.99 11.49 -5.43
CA ASP A 294 -23.87 12.83 -6.01
C ASP A 294 -24.53 12.84 -7.40
N PRO A 295 -25.29 13.91 -7.75
CA PRO A 295 -26.00 13.97 -9.03
C PRO A 295 -25.08 14.21 -10.23
N VAL A 296 -23.85 14.69 -10.01
CA VAL A 296 -22.86 15.00 -11.06
C VAL A 296 -21.86 13.86 -11.23
N TYR A 297 -21.38 13.29 -10.13
CA TYR A 297 -20.39 12.21 -10.16
C TYR A 297 -21.06 10.85 -9.96
N ARG A 298 -21.04 9.99 -10.99
CA ARG A 298 -21.67 8.66 -10.96
C ARG A 298 -21.14 7.75 -9.84
N LEU A 299 -19.88 7.90 -9.44
CA LEU A 299 -19.29 7.17 -8.32
C LEU A 299 -19.64 7.78 -6.95
N GLY A 300 -20.33 8.91 -6.93
CA GLY A 300 -20.53 9.74 -5.75
C GLY A 300 -19.37 10.71 -5.51
N ARG A 301 -19.50 11.52 -4.45
CA ARG A 301 -18.39 12.29 -3.88
C ARG A 301 -17.74 11.53 -2.75
N GLN A 302 -16.43 11.71 -2.61
CA GLN A 302 -15.70 11.18 -1.46
C GLN A 302 -16.15 11.86 -0.17
N ALA A 303 -16.50 11.05 0.82
CA ALA A 303 -16.74 11.46 2.18
C ALA A 303 -15.57 11.01 3.07
N PRO A 304 -15.46 11.50 4.32
CA PRO A 304 -14.53 10.94 5.28
C PRO A 304 -14.62 9.41 5.29
N GLY A 305 -13.47 8.76 5.08
CA GLY A 305 -13.35 7.31 5.07
C GLY A 305 -13.41 6.73 6.48
N ARG A 306 -13.09 5.44 6.59
CA ARG A 306 -13.06 4.73 7.86
C ARG A 306 -11.79 3.89 7.96
N LEU A 307 -11.19 3.85 9.14
CA LEU A 307 -10.20 2.86 9.51
C LEU A 307 -10.89 1.83 10.41
N THR A 308 -10.96 0.58 9.95
CA THR A 308 -11.47 -0.54 10.75
C THR A 308 -10.29 -1.41 11.17
N VAL A 309 -10.25 -1.81 12.44
CA VAL A 309 -9.15 -2.60 13.00
C VAL A 309 -9.64 -3.98 13.41
N PHE A 310 -8.95 -5.02 12.97
CA PHE A 310 -9.21 -6.42 13.32
C PHE A 310 -8.00 -7.05 14.01
N SER A 311 -8.21 -8.13 14.75
CA SER A 311 -7.14 -9.02 15.21
C SER A 311 -6.73 -9.95 14.06
N THR A 312 -5.43 -10.05 13.75
CA THR A 312 -4.96 -10.96 12.69
C THR A 312 -5.16 -12.43 13.04
N GLY A 313 -5.10 -12.78 14.32
CA GLY A 313 -5.24 -14.16 14.81
C GLY A 313 -6.69 -14.60 15.02
N SER A 314 -7.51 -13.79 15.70
CA SER A 314 -8.91 -14.15 15.97
C SER A 314 -9.89 -13.69 14.89
N LEU A 315 -9.47 -12.83 13.96
CA LEU A 315 -10.30 -12.20 12.92
C LEU A 315 -11.44 -11.33 13.46
N ARG A 316 -11.49 -11.11 14.78
CA ARG A 316 -12.49 -10.25 15.42
C ARG A 316 -12.16 -8.79 15.19
N ARG A 317 -13.19 -8.01 14.90
CA ARG A 317 -13.13 -6.55 14.85
C ARG A 317 -12.84 -6.01 16.25
N LEU A 318 -11.80 -5.19 16.36
CA LEU A 318 -11.34 -4.53 17.59
C LEU A 318 -11.95 -3.14 17.75
N GLY A 319 -12.25 -2.48 16.64
CA GLY A 319 -12.95 -1.18 16.63
C GLY A 319 -12.74 -0.45 15.30
N GLU A 320 -13.08 0.83 15.29
CA GLU A 320 -13.02 1.68 14.11
C GLU A 320 -12.87 3.16 14.49
N LEU A 321 -12.50 3.98 13.51
CA LEU A 321 -12.57 5.44 13.58
C LEU A 321 -12.70 6.06 12.18
N ASP A 322 -13.29 7.25 12.07
CA ASP A 322 -13.35 7.98 10.81
C ASP A 322 -11.99 8.60 10.44
N THR A 323 -11.66 8.58 9.16
CA THR A 323 -10.41 9.12 8.61
C THR A 323 -10.63 10.39 7.81
N GLY A 324 -9.61 10.89 7.13
CA GLY A 324 -9.77 11.79 5.99
C GLY A 324 -10.41 11.09 4.79
N GLN A 325 -10.49 11.79 3.66
CA GLN A 325 -11.10 11.29 2.42
C GLN A 325 -10.10 10.45 1.63
N GLY A 326 -10.53 9.30 1.13
CA GLY A 326 -9.72 8.38 0.33
C GLY A 326 -8.52 7.78 1.09
N PRO A 327 -8.72 7.03 2.18
CA PRO A 327 -7.63 6.27 2.80
C PRO A 327 -7.02 5.32 1.75
N LEU A 328 -5.73 5.44 1.48
CA LEU A 328 -5.08 4.77 0.33
C LEU A 328 -3.83 3.97 0.69
N THR A 329 -3.04 4.42 1.66
CA THR A 329 -1.91 3.67 2.22
C THR A 329 -1.95 3.69 3.74
N ILE A 330 -1.41 2.64 4.36
CA ILE A 330 -1.33 2.52 5.81
C ILE A 330 0.05 1.99 6.18
N THR A 331 0.65 2.54 7.24
CA THR A 331 1.81 1.95 7.90
C THR A 331 1.65 2.00 9.41
N SER A 332 2.55 1.38 10.16
CA SER A 332 2.56 1.41 11.63
C SER A 332 3.96 1.63 12.16
N SER A 333 4.06 2.08 13.41
CA SER A 333 5.33 2.02 14.13
C SER A 333 5.83 0.56 14.27
N PRO A 334 7.15 0.33 14.46
CA PRO A 334 7.73 -1.02 14.55
C PRO A 334 7.14 -1.89 15.67
N ASP A 335 6.71 -1.27 16.78
CA ASP A 335 6.04 -1.93 17.90
C ASP A 335 4.53 -2.13 17.69
N GLY A 336 3.98 -1.70 16.54
CA GLY A 336 2.58 -1.85 16.18
C GLY A 336 1.61 -1.06 17.06
N ARG A 337 2.09 -0.04 17.80
CA ARG A 337 1.28 0.78 18.71
C ARG A 337 0.69 2.03 18.06
N LEU A 338 1.37 2.61 17.07
CA LEU A 338 0.85 3.72 16.28
C LEU A 338 0.50 3.27 14.87
N GLY A 339 -0.61 3.76 14.35
CA GLY A 339 -1.03 3.61 12.96
C GLY A 339 -1.02 4.96 12.25
N TYR A 340 -0.64 4.94 10.98
CA TYR A 340 -0.62 6.11 10.11
C TYR A 340 -1.42 5.79 8.86
N VAL A 341 -2.41 6.63 8.54
CA VAL A 341 -3.30 6.42 7.38
C VAL A 341 -3.22 7.62 6.46
N ALA A 342 -2.67 7.45 5.26
CA ALA A 342 -2.67 8.50 4.26
C ALA A 342 -4.03 8.56 3.57
N CYS A 343 -4.62 9.75 3.55
CA CYS A 343 -5.90 10.05 2.94
C CYS A 343 -5.64 10.94 1.72
N VAL A 344 -5.66 10.32 0.54
CA VAL A 344 -5.15 10.91 -0.70
C VAL A 344 -5.96 12.11 -1.18
N VAL A 345 -7.27 12.09 -0.95
CA VAL A 345 -8.19 13.13 -1.45
C VAL A 345 -8.17 14.34 -0.52
N SER A 346 -8.22 14.10 0.80
CA SER A 346 -8.08 15.20 1.77
C SER A 346 -6.64 15.68 1.94
N SER A 347 -5.66 14.94 1.42
CA SER A 347 -4.23 15.19 1.57
C SER A 347 -3.79 15.29 3.03
N THR A 348 -4.21 14.31 3.81
CA THR A 348 -3.91 14.24 5.24
C THR A 348 -3.32 12.91 5.63
N VAL A 349 -2.59 12.88 6.74
CA VAL A 349 -2.24 11.64 7.44
C VAL A 349 -2.94 11.64 8.80
N GLU A 350 -3.74 10.62 9.06
CA GLU A 350 -4.31 10.38 10.39
C GLU A 350 -3.28 9.61 11.23
N VAL A 351 -2.94 10.12 12.42
CA VAL A 351 -2.08 9.44 13.38
C VAL A 351 -2.94 8.85 14.49
N VAL A 352 -2.84 7.55 14.73
CA VAL A 352 -3.77 6.78 15.56
C VAL A 352 -3.01 6.01 16.64
N ASP A 353 -3.46 6.09 17.89
CA ASP A 353 -3.09 5.13 18.94
C ASP A 353 -3.90 3.85 18.73
N LEU A 354 -3.25 2.76 18.33
CA LEU A 354 -3.89 1.49 18.00
C LEU A 354 -4.31 0.68 19.23
N GLU A 355 -3.91 1.09 20.43
CA GLU A 355 -4.33 0.45 21.68
C GLU A 355 -5.62 1.06 22.23
N THR A 356 -5.80 2.38 22.11
CA THR A 356 -7.09 3.04 22.44
C THR A 356 -8.04 3.21 21.26
N LEU A 357 -7.55 3.03 20.03
CA LEU A 357 -8.24 3.38 18.79
C LEU A 357 -8.69 4.86 18.76
N THR A 358 -7.84 5.75 19.25
CA THR A 358 -8.08 7.19 19.21
C THR A 358 -7.14 7.89 18.23
N ARG A 359 -7.66 8.91 17.55
CA ARG A 359 -6.83 9.79 16.72
C ARG A 359 -6.03 10.72 17.62
N LEU A 360 -4.71 10.67 17.48
CA LEU A 360 -3.77 11.55 18.17
C LEU A 360 -3.56 12.86 17.41
N ALA A 361 -3.51 12.81 16.08
CA ALA A 361 -3.28 13.97 15.24
C ALA A 361 -3.80 13.76 13.82
N ARG A 362 -3.91 14.88 13.09
CA ARG A 362 -4.13 14.93 11.64
C ARG A 362 -3.09 15.86 11.04
N ILE A 363 -2.22 15.32 10.20
CA ILE A 363 -1.14 16.07 9.55
C ILE A 363 -1.61 16.46 8.15
N GLY A 364 -1.54 17.75 7.80
CA GLY A 364 -1.80 18.22 6.43
C GLY A 364 -0.55 18.06 5.56
N ILE A 365 -0.73 17.51 4.35
CA ILE A 365 0.36 17.30 3.40
C ILE A 365 0.19 18.30 2.23
N PRO A 366 1.16 19.21 2.03
CA PRO A 366 1.13 20.14 0.90
C PRO A 366 1.04 19.42 -0.44
N ARG A 367 0.19 19.88 -1.35
CA ARG A 367 -0.04 19.31 -2.69
C ARG A 367 -0.33 20.42 -3.70
N SER A 368 -0.11 20.14 -4.99
CA SER A 368 -0.35 21.10 -6.08
C SER A 368 -1.69 20.86 -6.80
N GLY A 369 -2.31 19.70 -6.60
CA GLY A 369 -3.59 19.31 -7.19
C GLY A 369 -4.11 18.03 -6.54
N GLU A 370 -4.91 17.24 -7.25
CA GLU A 370 -5.20 15.85 -6.85
C GLU A 370 -4.37 14.92 -7.73
N PRO A 371 -3.72 13.87 -7.19
CA PRO A 371 -3.82 13.32 -5.82
C PRO A 371 -2.88 13.95 -4.76
N GLY A 372 -3.20 13.79 -3.47
CA GLY A 372 -2.46 14.32 -2.32
C GLY A 372 -1.51 13.32 -1.64
N ALA A 373 -1.67 13.12 -0.33
CA ALA A 373 -0.85 12.21 0.50
C ALA A 373 -0.97 10.75 0.03
N HIS A 374 0.16 10.08 -0.21
CA HIS A 374 0.19 8.70 -0.73
C HIS A 374 1.08 7.77 0.12
N GLY A 375 2.22 7.30 -0.38
CA GLY A 375 3.13 6.39 0.33
C GLY A 375 3.59 6.90 1.70
N LEU A 376 3.76 5.96 2.64
CA LEU A 376 4.16 6.21 4.02
C LEU A 376 5.29 5.28 4.44
N ALA A 377 6.25 5.80 5.21
CA ALA A 377 7.24 4.98 5.89
C ALA A 377 7.56 5.51 7.29
N TYR A 378 7.61 4.62 8.27
CA TYR A 378 8.16 4.92 9.59
C TYR A 378 9.66 4.65 9.61
N ILE A 379 10.43 5.62 10.07
CA ILE A 379 11.89 5.57 10.13
C ILE A 379 12.30 5.71 11.60
N PRO A 380 12.75 4.62 12.25
CA PRO A 380 13.32 4.70 13.57
C PRO A 380 14.60 5.54 13.57
N ARG A 381 14.83 6.23 14.70
CA ARG A 381 16.07 6.91 14.99
C ARG A 381 17.28 6.00 14.77
N PRO A 382 18.46 6.55 14.45
CA PRO A 382 19.70 5.76 14.44
C PRO A 382 19.87 5.02 15.78
N ALA A 383 20.36 3.78 15.71
CA ALA A 383 20.64 2.96 16.88
C ALA A 383 21.77 3.55 17.74
#